data_AF-C3Y2R2-F1
#
_entry.id   AF-C3Y2R2-F1
#
_cell.length_a   1.000
_cell.length_b   1.000
_cell.length_c   1.000
_cell.angle_alpha   90.00
_cell.angle_beta   90.00
_cell.angle_gamma   90.00
#
_symmetry.space_group_name_H-M   'P 1'
#
loop_
_entity.id
_entity.type
_entity.pdbx_description
1 polymer ?
#
loop_
_entity_poly.entity_id
_entity_poly.type
_entity_poly.pdbx_seq_one_letter_code
_entity_poly.pdbx_strand_id
1 'polypeptide(L)'
;MPTSDYQYEEGTFDVTPEIKRDFDENGYVIIRGVLNKQEITKLRQACELEEGVKKHSYEIPDGSGKSIRLCIWRHPGNDVTAMIARMEKTAGFMGKFLGGEVYHHHSKLIQKEPYTGGLFSWHQDYGYWYKNGCLFPDMASFHLAVDKADKENGCMQILPGSHKLGRIDHTFVGGQQGADLERVNHVRKLFDLVHLELDEGDACYFHSNLLHCSSQNNSARRRWAIVTAFNRATNNPVPEESHPWPLYTPIQMMPNDALLKCENFTDLSGKAFVDPTTDKNVKTDPMVNSLQK
;
A
#
# COMPACT_ATOMS: atom_id res chain seq x y z
N MET A 1 -16.45 -3.17 19.46
CA MET A 1 -15.89 -4.38 18.83
C MET A 1 -14.42 -4.45 19.22
N PRO A 2 -13.82 -5.64 19.42
CA PRO A 2 -12.37 -5.73 19.50
C PRO A 2 -11.80 -5.07 18.25
N THR A 3 -10.96 -4.08 18.44
CA THR A 3 -10.19 -3.49 17.33
C THR A 3 -9.19 -4.56 16.90
N SER A 4 -9.19 -4.94 15.61
CA SER A 4 -8.16 -5.80 15.02
C SER A 4 -6.81 -5.08 15.06
N ASP A 5 -6.24 -4.99 16.26
CA ASP A 5 -5.15 -4.12 16.68
C ASP A 5 -4.34 -4.87 17.74
N TYR A 6 -3.11 -5.24 17.37
CA TYR A 6 -2.25 -6.10 18.16
C TYR A 6 -0.86 -5.48 18.31
N GLN A 7 -0.13 -5.87 19.34
CA GLN A 7 1.25 -5.43 19.56
C GLN A 7 2.23 -6.46 18.99
N TYR A 8 3.16 -6.02 18.14
CA TYR A 8 4.27 -6.86 17.72
C TYR A 8 5.26 -7.06 18.86
N GLU A 9 5.68 -8.31 19.05
CA GLU A 9 6.72 -8.72 19.98
C GLU A 9 7.79 -9.51 19.20
N GLU A 10 9.01 -8.99 19.15
CA GLU A 10 10.10 -9.60 18.38
C GLU A 10 10.42 -11.01 18.89
N GLY A 11 10.47 -11.98 17.96
CA GLY A 11 10.79 -13.38 18.25
C GLY A 11 9.66 -14.23 18.80
N THR A 12 8.54 -13.63 19.25
CA THR A 12 7.39 -14.37 19.80
C THR A 12 6.10 -14.15 19.01
N PHE A 13 5.96 -13.03 18.30
CA PHE A 13 4.75 -12.72 17.56
C PHE A 13 4.55 -13.67 16.37
N ASP A 14 3.33 -14.18 16.24
CA ASP A 14 2.87 -14.88 15.06
C ASP A 14 1.41 -14.57 14.74
N VAL A 15 0.99 -14.77 13.49
CA VAL A 15 -0.42 -14.72 13.07
C VAL A 15 -1.15 -15.94 13.63
N THR A 16 -1.70 -15.78 14.83
CA THR A 16 -2.51 -16.81 15.49
C THR A 16 -3.84 -17.02 14.76
N PRO A 17 -4.57 -18.13 15.02
CA PRO A 17 -5.91 -18.34 14.47
C PRO A 17 -6.90 -17.22 14.80
N GLU A 18 -6.72 -16.54 15.94
CA GLU A 18 -7.53 -15.37 16.32
C GLU A 18 -7.21 -14.17 15.43
N ILE A 19 -5.92 -13.82 15.28
CA ILE A 19 -5.49 -12.71 14.42
C ILE A 19 -5.91 -12.94 12.97
N LYS A 20 -5.80 -14.19 12.49
CA LYS A 20 -6.26 -14.56 11.16
C LYS A 20 -7.78 -14.40 11.02
N ARG A 21 -8.56 -14.85 12.01
CA ARG A 21 -10.02 -14.70 12.00
C ARG A 21 -10.42 -13.23 11.93
N ASP A 22 -9.74 -12.36 12.66
CA ASP A 22 -9.97 -10.91 12.60
C ASP A 22 -9.70 -10.35 11.19
N PHE A 23 -8.61 -10.77 10.54
CA PHE A 23 -8.35 -10.42 9.14
C PHE A 23 -9.46 -10.91 8.20
N ASP A 24 -9.89 -12.17 8.35
CA ASP A 24 -10.94 -12.75 7.52
C ASP A 24 -12.30 -12.05 7.74
N GLU A 25 -12.58 -11.68 9.00
CA GLU A 25 -13.86 -11.09 9.40
C GLU A 25 -13.96 -9.61 9.05
N ASN A 26 -12.91 -8.84 9.31
CA ASN A 26 -12.88 -7.38 9.20
C ASN A 26 -12.14 -6.88 7.95
N GLY A 27 -11.36 -7.74 7.30
CA GLY A 27 -10.59 -7.40 6.10
C GLY A 27 -9.31 -6.64 6.39
N TYR A 28 -8.94 -6.50 7.66
CA TYR A 28 -7.68 -5.87 8.08
C TYR A 28 -7.23 -6.33 9.46
N VAL A 29 -5.94 -6.13 9.72
CA VAL A 29 -5.30 -6.20 11.05
C VAL A 29 -4.26 -5.11 11.17
N ILE A 30 -4.28 -4.36 12.27
CA ILE A 30 -3.21 -3.45 12.68
C ILE A 30 -2.25 -4.22 13.58
N ILE A 31 -0.97 -4.08 13.32
CA ILE A 31 0.10 -4.56 14.18
C ILE A 31 0.98 -3.36 14.53
N ARG A 32 1.07 -3.06 15.82
CA ARG A 32 1.82 -1.95 16.40
C ARG A 32 3.29 -2.30 16.54
N GLY A 33 4.18 -1.37 16.22
CA GLY A 33 5.63 -1.54 16.37
C GLY A 33 6.25 -2.66 15.54
N VAL A 34 5.70 -2.95 14.35
CA VAL A 34 6.29 -3.94 13.42
C VAL A 34 7.72 -3.58 13.08
N LEU A 35 8.00 -2.29 12.87
CA LEU A 35 9.36 -1.78 12.83
C LEU A 35 9.70 -1.06 14.14
N ASN A 36 10.84 -1.42 14.73
CA ASN A 36 11.38 -0.71 15.87
C ASN A 36 12.00 0.64 15.45
N LYS A 37 12.42 1.44 16.45
CA LYS A 37 12.98 2.78 16.22
C LYS A 37 14.20 2.81 15.29
N GLN A 38 15.08 1.80 15.35
CA GLN A 38 16.27 1.75 14.49
C GLN A 38 15.87 1.40 13.05
N GLU A 39 14.94 0.47 12.89
CA GLU A 39 14.43 0.04 11.58
C GLU A 39 13.70 1.17 10.88
N ILE A 40 12.79 1.85 11.57
CA ILE A 40 12.01 2.94 10.98
C ILE A 40 12.89 4.14 10.64
N THR A 41 13.91 4.43 11.47
CA THR A 41 14.90 5.47 11.16
C THR A 41 15.66 5.16 9.89
N LYS A 42 16.14 3.92 9.75
CA LYS A 42 16.88 3.48 8.56
C LYS A 42 16.02 3.46 7.31
N LEU A 43 14.77 3.01 7.42
CA LEU A 43 13.81 3.05 6.32
C LEU A 43 13.53 4.49 5.88
N ARG A 44 13.29 5.40 6.84
CA ARG A 44 13.05 6.82 6.58
C ARG A 44 14.21 7.44 5.83
N GLN A 45 15.45 7.19 6.26
CA GLN A 45 16.64 7.65 5.55
C GLN A 45 16.62 7.20 4.09
N ALA A 46 16.36 5.90 3.83
CA ALA A 46 16.28 5.39 2.46
C ALA A 46 15.16 6.04 1.62
N CYS A 47 14.01 6.33 2.23
CA CYS A 47 12.92 7.03 1.55
C CYS A 47 13.22 8.51 1.25
N GLU A 48 14.06 9.16 2.06
CA GLU A 48 14.35 10.59 1.95
C GLU A 48 15.45 10.92 0.94
N LEU A 49 16.32 9.95 0.62
CA LEU A 49 17.43 10.13 -0.33
C LEU A 49 16.91 10.56 -1.71
N GLU A 50 17.47 11.66 -2.22
CA GLU A 50 17.07 12.22 -3.53
C GLU A 50 17.48 11.31 -4.69
N GLU A 51 18.57 10.57 -4.55
CA GLU A 51 19.01 9.54 -5.49
C GLU A 51 18.34 8.17 -5.26
N GLY A 52 17.53 8.03 -4.21
CA GLY A 52 16.80 6.81 -3.88
C GLY A 52 15.46 6.67 -4.61
N VAL A 53 14.54 5.89 -4.04
CA VAL A 53 13.20 5.67 -4.62
C VAL A 53 12.41 6.96 -4.83
N LYS A 54 12.67 7.99 -4.01
CA LYS A 54 12.03 9.30 -4.07
C LYS A 54 12.21 9.98 -5.42
N LYS A 55 13.34 9.78 -6.09
CA LYS A 55 13.65 10.30 -7.42
C LYS A 55 12.58 9.98 -8.47
N HIS A 56 11.96 8.82 -8.32
CA HIS A 56 10.97 8.28 -9.27
C HIS A 56 9.54 8.65 -8.89
N SER A 57 9.35 9.60 -7.97
CA SER A 57 8.03 10.05 -7.57
C SER A 57 7.43 10.99 -8.60
N TYR A 58 6.12 10.84 -8.82
CA TYR A 58 5.31 11.70 -9.66
C TYR A 58 4.06 12.14 -8.91
N GLU A 59 3.36 13.15 -9.45
CA GLU A 59 2.17 13.70 -8.83
C GLU A 59 0.90 13.29 -9.58
N ILE A 60 -0.14 12.97 -8.82
CA ILE A 60 -1.48 12.70 -9.32
C ILE A 60 -2.43 13.76 -8.73
N PRO A 61 -3.06 14.60 -9.55
CA PRO A 61 -4.03 15.57 -9.06
C PRO A 61 -5.19 14.90 -8.33
N ASP A 62 -5.68 15.54 -7.27
CA ASP A 62 -6.85 15.06 -6.51
C ASP A 62 -8.18 15.71 -6.92
N GLY A 63 -8.15 16.54 -7.97
CA GLY A 63 -9.31 17.26 -8.48
C GLY A 63 -9.74 18.48 -7.65
N SER A 64 -9.07 18.76 -6.53
CA SER A 64 -9.41 19.87 -5.62
C SER A 64 -8.28 20.88 -5.41
N GLY A 65 -7.28 20.86 -6.29
CA GLY A 65 -6.14 21.78 -6.27
C GLY A 65 -4.92 21.27 -5.49
N LYS A 66 -4.96 20.03 -4.99
CA LYS A 66 -3.81 19.34 -4.39
C LYS A 66 -3.42 18.12 -5.21
N SER A 67 -2.27 17.52 -4.89
CA SER A 67 -1.77 16.33 -5.56
C SER A 67 -1.27 15.29 -4.56
N ILE A 68 -1.43 14.02 -4.92
CA ILE A 68 -0.75 12.92 -4.24
C ILE A 68 0.61 12.76 -4.91
N ARG A 69 1.69 12.79 -4.13
CA ARG A 69 3.02 12.42 -4.62
C ARG A 69 3.29 10.94 -4.36
N LEU A 70 3.69 10.20 -5.38
CA LEU A 70 3.75 8.74 -5.34
C LEU A 70 4.88 8.17 -6.18
N CYS A 71 5.51 7.11 -5.70
CA CYS A 71 6.47 6.31 -6.46
C CYS A 71 6.05 4.85 -6.39
N ILE A 72 5.89 4.15 -7.52
CA ILE A 72 5.52 2.72 -7.59
C ILE A 72 6.64 1.94 -8.27
N TRP A 73 6.94 0.75 -7.75
CA TRP A 73 7.83 -0.21 -8.40
C TRP A 73 7.29 -1.63 -8.32
N ARG A 74 7.44 -2.37 -9.43
CA ARG A 74 6.88 -3.72 -9.64
C ARG A 74 7.75 -4.85 -9.11
N HIS A 75 9.02 -4.60 -8.81
CA HIS A 75 9.93 -5.62 -8.30
C HIS A 75 10.71 -5.08 -7.11
N PRO A 76 10.94 -5.88 -6.06
CA PRO A 76 11.40 -5.36 -4.78
C PRO A 76 12.77 -4.68 -4.88
N GLY A 77 13.67 -5.14 -5.76
CA GLY A 77 15.06 -4.69 -5.80
C GLY A 77 15.88 -5.29 -4.64
N ASN A 78 16.97 -4.61 -4.26
CA ASN A 78 17.91 -5.09 -3.22
C ASN A 78 18.31 -4.02 -2.20
N ASP A 79 17.67 -2.84 -2.22
CA ASP A 79 17.94 -1.75 -1.28
C ASP A 79 17.17 -1.93 0.05
N VAL A 80 17.35 -1.00 0.99
CA VAL A 80 16.62 -0.97 2.28
C VAL A 80 15.11 -1.12 2.09
N THR A 81 14.51 -0.47 1.08
CA THR A 81 13.05 -0.58 0.85
C THR A 81 12.64 -1.96 0.33
N ALA A 82 13.55 -2.72 -0.29
CA ALA A 82 13.30 -4.09 -0.74
C ALA A 82 13.12 -5.06 0.44
N MET A 83 13.79 -4.79 1.57
CA MET A 83 13.68 -5.66 2.76
C MET A 83 12.25 -5.68 3.30
N ILE A 84 11.52 -4.56 3.22
CA ILE A 84 10.10 -4.49 3.60
C ILE A 84 9.28 -5.55 2.88
N ALA A 85 9.52 -5.78 1.58
CA ALA A 85 8.78 -6.76 0.80
C ALA A 85 9.18 -8.21 1.06
N ARG A 86 10.24 -8.46 1.83
CA ARG A 86 10.90 -9.77 1.93
C ARG A 86 11.08 -10.29 3.36
N MET A 87 10.79 -9.51 4.39
CA MET A 87 10.91 -9.96 5.79
C MET A 87 9.74 -10.87 6.21
N GLU A 88 10.00 -11.77 7.15
CA GLU A 88 8.99 -12.67 7.74
C GLU A 88 7.80 -11.90 8.32
N LYS A 89 8.07 -10.83 9.08
CA LYS A 89 7.04 -9.95 9.64
C LYS A 89 6.24 -9.16 8.60
N THR A 90 6.59 -9.24 7.32
CA THR A 90 5.79 -8.67 6.24
C THR A 90 5.24 -9.76 5.32
N ALA A 91 6.09 -10.37 4.50
CA ALA A 91 5.69 -11.35 3.49
C ALA A 91 5.26 -12.68 4.12
N GLY A 92 5.95 -13.12 5.18
CA GLY A 92 5.58 -14.33 5.93
C GLY A 92 4.20 -14.20 6.57
N PHE A 93 3.95 -13.09 7.27
CA PHE A 93 2.63 -12.81 7.85
C PHE A 93 1.55 -12.67 6.77
N MET A 94 1.86 -12.02 5.65
CA MET A 94 0.93 -11.92 4.53
C MET A 94 0.55 -13.30 3.95
N GLY A 95 1.51 -14.22 3.86
CA GLY A 95 1.22 -15.61 3.47
C GLY A 95 0.28 -16.32 4.45
N LYS A 96 0.40 -16.06 5.76
CA LYS A 96 -0.53 -16.59 6.78
C LYS A 96 -1.93 -16.00 6.65
N PHE A 97 -2.05 -14.70 6.39
CA PHE A 97 -3.33 -14.04 6.14
C PHE A 97 -4.03 -14.56 4.88
N LEU A 98 -3.31 -14.67 3.76
CA LEU A 98 -3.83 -15.15 2.47
C LEU A 98 -3.91 -16.70 2.38
N GLY A 99 -3.43 -17.41 3.39
CA GLY A 99 -3.51 -18.87 3.50
C GLY A 99 -2.63 -19.63 2.49
N GLY A 100 -1.46 -19.11 2.15
CA GLY A 100 -0.52 -19.75 1.24
C GLY A 100 0.67 -18.90 0.86
N GLU A 101 1.52 -19.43 -0.02
CA GLU A 101 2.67 -18.68 -0.55
C GLU A 101 2.22 -17.44 -1.32
N VAL A 102 2.97 -16.36 -1.12
CA VAL A 102 2.72 -15.05 -1.75
C VAL A 102 3.95 -14.58 -2.50
N TYR A 103 3.72 -13.74 -3.50
CA TYR A 103 4.76 -13.02 -4.20
C TYR A 103 4.51 -11.51 -4.15
N HIS A 104 5.59 -10.75 -4.35
CA HIS A 104 5.53 -9.28 -4.42
C HIS A 104 4.86 -8.86 -5.72
N HIS A 105 3.77 -8.10 -5.62
CA HIS A 105 3.07 -7.58 -6.80
C HIS A 105 3.50 -6.15 -7.15
N HIS A 106 3.61 -5.28 -6.16
CA HIS A 106 4.31 -3.98 -6.28
C HIS A 106 4.49 -3.38 -4.89
N SER A 107 5.36 -2.39 -4.78
CA SER A 107 5.38 -1.48 -3.64
C SER A 107 5.18 -0.05 -4.11
N LYS A 108 4.70 0.80 -3.20
CA LYS A 108 4.54 2.22 -3.42
C LYS A 108 4.98 3.02 -2.21
N LEU A 109 5.68 4.12 -2.45
CA LEU A 109 5.93 5.19 -1.48
C LEU A 109 4.89 6.27 -1.71
N ILE A 110 4.04 6.51 -0.71
CA ILE A 110 3.02 7.57 -0.71
C ILE A 110 3.54 8.73 0.12
N GLN A 111 3.57 9.93 -0.47
CA GLN A 111 4.10 11.14 0.15
C GLN A 111 2.98 12.19 0.23
N LYS A 112 2.50 12.48 1.44
CA LYS A 112 1.61 13.60 1.70
C LYS A 112 2.36 14.71 2.43
N GLU A 113 2.81 15.69 1.68
CA GLU A 113 3.50 16.86 2.23
C GLU A 113 2.56 17.77 3.04
N PRO A 114 3.10 18.58 3.98
CA PRO A 114 2.32 19.51 4.78
C PRO A 114 1.48 20.43 3.90
N TYR A 115 0.19 20.55 4.20
CA TYR A 115 -0.80 21.38 3.51
C TYR A 115 -1.05 21.09 2.02
N THR A 116 -0.16 20.41 1.30
CA THR A 116 -0.26 20.16 -0.14
C THR A 116 -0.61 18.72 -0.47
N GLY A 117 -0.46 17.78 0.47
CA GLY A 117 -0.81 16.38 0.25
C GLY A 117 -2.29 16.17 -0.08
N GLY A 118 -2.57 15.66 -1.28
CA GLY A 118 -3.92 15.42 -1.79
C GLY A 118 -4.63 14.21 -1.17
N LEU A 119 -5.94 14.09 -1.42
CA LEU A 119 -6.74 12.94 -0.99
C LEU A 119 -6.59 11.76 -1.95
N PHE A 120 -6.76 10.55 -1.41
CA PHE A 120 -7.08 9.37 -2.21
C PHE A 120 -8.58 9.13 -2.16
N SER A 121 -9.21 9.06 -3.33
CA SER A 121 -10.63 8.71 -3.45
C SER A 121 -10.91 7.33 -2.87
N TRP A 122 -12.17 7.09 -2.48
CA TRP A 122 -12.61 5.75 -2.07
C TRP A 122 -12.30 4.73 -3.17
N HIS A 123 -11.63 3.64 -2.79
CA HIS A 123 -11.25 2.60 -3.73
C HIS A 123 -11.10 1.25 -3.02
N GLN A 124 -10.93 0.24 -3.87
CA GLN A 124 -10.45 -1.10 -3.52
C GLN A 124 -9.19 -1.31 -4.36
N ASP A 125 -8.10 -1.73 -3.75
CA ASP A 125 -6.86 -2.02 -4.48
C ASP A 125 -7.12 -3.04 -5.63
N TYR A 126 -7.97 -4.03 -5.37
CA TYR A 126 -8.37 -5.03 -6.37
C TYR A 126 -9.08 -4.45 -7.59
N GLY A 127 -9.75 -3.30 -7.49
CA GLY A 127 -10.39 -2.70 -8.65
C GLY A 127 -9.39 -2.28 -9.73
N TYR A 128 -8.18 -1.87 -9.32
CA TYR A 128 -7.05 -1.65 -10.23
C TYR A 128 -6.46 -2.99 -10.69
N TRP A 129 -6.24 -3.91 -9.75
CA TRP A 129 -5.53 -5.17 -10.04
C TRP A 129 -6.32 -6.13 -10.92
N TYR A 130 -7.65 -6.06 -10.85
CA TYR A 130 -8.56 -6.71 -11.79
C TYR A 130 -8.35 -6.22 -13.22
N LYS A 131 -8.18 -4.90 -13.41
CA LYS A 131 -7.83 -4.32 -14.72
C LYS A 131 -6.41 -4.67 -15.15
N ASN A 132 -5.54 -5.00 -14.20
CA ASN A 132 -4.21 -5.55 -14.43
C ASN A 132 -4.21 -7.08 -14.62
N GLY A 133 -5.35 -7.71 -14.91
CA GLY A 133 -5.41 -9.13 -15.26
C GLY A 133 -5.53 -10.11 -14.09
N CYS A 134 -5.53 -9.65 -12.82
CA CYS A 134 -5.71 -10.55 -11.67
C CYS A 134 -7.17 -11.01 -11.57
N LEU A 135 -7.41 -12.32 -11.72
CA LEU A 135 -8.76 -12.88 -11.80
C LEU A 135 -9.43 -13.05 -10.44
N PHE A 136 -8.66 -13.28 -9.38
CA PHE A 136 -9.18 -13.44 -8.02
C PHE A 136 -8.64 -12.35 -7.09
N PRO A 137 -9.42 -11.93 -6.07
CA PRO A 137 -8.98 -10.96 -5.08
C PRO A 137 -8.07 -11.56 -4.01
N ASP A 138 -7.31 -12.61 -4.34
CA ASP A 138 -6.39 -13.34 -3.46
C ASP A 138 -5.10 -12.55 -3.22
N MET A 139 -5.28 -11.30 -2.83
CA MET A 139 -4.29 -10.25 -2.75
C MET A 139 -4.56 -9.38 -1.52
N ALA A 140 -3.50 -8.83 -0.96
CA ALA A 140 -3.58 -7.96 0.19
C ALA A 140 -2.37 -7.02 0.26
N SER A 141 -2.54 -5.91 0.98
CA SER A 141 -1.58 -4.84 1.09
C SER A 141 -1.07 -4.74 2.52
N PHE A 142 0.24 -4.57 2.67
CA PHE A 142 0.90 -4.18 3.90
C PHE A 142 1.15 -2.67 3.86
N HIS A 143 0.46 -1.90 4.70
CA HIS A 143 0.59 -0.46 4.82
C HIS A 143 1.39 -0.10 6.07
N LEU A 144 2.63 0.33 5.88
CA LEU A 144 3.54 0.73 6.94
C LEU A 144 3.59 2.26 7.05
N ALA A 145 3.38 2.78 8.26
CA ALA A 145 3.53 4.19 8.57
C ALA A 145 5.03 4.54 8.69
N VAL A 146 5.56 5.33 7.74
CA VAL A 146 6.94 5.87 7.81
C VAL A 146 6.99 7.08 8.75
N ASP A 147 5.94 7.88 8.73
CA ASP A 147 5.68 8.94 9.70
C ASP A 147 4.35 8.64 10.42
N LYS A 148 4.18 9.21 11.62
CA LYS A 148 2.90 9.18 12.34
C LYS A 148 1.76 9.63 11.43
N ALA A 149 0.68 8.86 11.39
CA ALA A 149 -0.52 9.15 10.65
C ALA A 149 -1.71 9.31 11.60
N ASP A 150 -2.41 10.42 11.52
CA ASP A 150 -3.59 10.75 12.31
C ASP A 150 -4.63 11.49 11.46
N LYS A 151 -5.75 11.85 12.05
CA LYS A 151 -6.82 12.56 11.32
C LYS A 151 -6.38 13.91 10.76
N GLU A 152 -5.42 14.60 11.41
CA GLU A 152 -4.98 15.93 11.00
C GLU A 152 -4.15 15.88 9.72
N ASN A 153 -3.27 14.88 9.59
CA ASN A 153 -2.38 14.71 8.44
C ASN A 153 -2.91 13.72 7.38
N GLY A 154 -4.18 13.33 7.51
CA GLY A 154 -4.91 12.56 6.50
C GLY A 154 -4.60 11.07 6.54
N CYS A 155 -4.73 10.44 7.72
CA CYS A 155 -4.65 9.00 7.89
C CYS A 155 -5.58 8.23 6.95
N MET A 156 -5.30 6.93 6.76
CA MET A 156 -6.18 6.08 5.96
C MET A 156 -7.52 5.91 6.69
N GLN A 157 -8.61 5.86 5.92
CA GLN A 157 -9.94 5.55 6.42
C GLN A 157 -10.40 4.25 5.78
N ILE A 158 -11.05 3.39 6.55
CA ILE A 158 -11.54 2.09 6.09
C ILE A 158 -12.97 1.86 6.51
N LEU A 159 -13.63 0.94 5.81
CA LEU A 159 -14.92 0.37 6.21
C LEU A 159 -14.71 -1.11 6.54
N PRO A 160 -14.49 -1.48 7.82
CA PRO A 160 -14.25 -2.87 8.22
C PRO A 160 -15.36 -3.81 7.72
N GLY A 161 -14.99 -4.98 7.23
CA GLY A 161 -15.91 -5.99 6.71
C GLY A 161 -16.39 -5.74 5.27
N SER A 162 -16.12 -4.57 4.69
CA SER A 162 -16.54 -4.23 3.32
C SER A 162 -15.88 -5.09 2.24
N HIS A 163 -14.75 -5.74 2.53
CA HIS A 163 -14.10 -6.67 1.60
C HIS A 163 -14.98 -7.85 1.21
N LYS A 164 -15.93 -8.23 2.07
CA LYS A 164 -16.92 -9.30 1.82
C LYS A 164 -17.98 -8.93 0.78
N LEU A 165 -18.10 -7.66 0.41
CA LEU A 165 -19.01 -7.21 -0.65
C LEU A 165 -18.52 -7.59 -2.05
N GLY A 166 -17.28 -8.08 -2.17
CA GLY A 166 -16.63 -8.34 -3.45
C GLY A 166 -16.16 -7.04 -4.11
N ARG A 167 -15.87 -7.14 -5.42
CA ARG A 167 -15.35 -6.01 -6.21
C ARG A 167 -16.47 -5.03 -6.55
N ILE A 168 -16.27 -3.77 -6.18
CA ILE A 168 -17.04 -2.63 -6.67
C ILE A 168 -16.39 -2.11 -7.93
N ASP A 169 -17.21 -1.75 -8.92
CA ASP A 169 -16.70 -1.20 -10.17
C ASP A 169 -15.91 0.09 -9.95
N HIS A 170 -14.81 0.22 -10.68
CA HIS A 170 -13.97 1.41 -10.65
C HIS A 170 -14.27 2.31 -11.83
N THR A 171 -14.71 3.53 -11.53
CA THR A 171 -15.01 4.61 -12.48
C THR A 171 -14.02 5.76 -12.30
N PHE A 172 -13.97 6.69 -13.26
CA PHE A 172 -13.18 7.91 -13.10
C PHE A 172 -13.93 8.89 -12.19
N VAL A 173 -13.33 9.20 -11.03
CA VAL A 173 -13.86 10.14 -10.02
C VAL A 173 -12.77 11.16 -9.71
N GLY A 174 -13.00 12.43 -10.07
CA GLY A 174 -12.09 13.53 -9.71
C GLY A 174 -10.67 13.43 -10.29
N GLY A 175 -10.50 12.85 -11.48
CA GLY A 175 -9.18 12.63 -12.09
C GLY A 175 -8.46 11.37 -11.60
N GLN A 176 -9.02 10.65 -10.63
CA GLN A 176 -8.52 9.35 -10.16
C GLN A 176 -9.47 8.23 -10.60
N GLN A 177 -8.94 7.03 -10.79
CA GLN A 177 -9.77 5.83 -10.80
C GLN A 177 -10.16 5.51 -9.36
N GLY A 178 -11.44 5.32 -9.07
CA GLY A 178 -11.94 5.01 -7.73
C GLY A 178 -13.18 4.15 -7.78
N ALA A 179 -13.58 3.60 -6.63
CA ALA A 179 -14.81 2.84 -6.51
C ALA A 179 -16.02 3.73 -6.81
N ASP A 180 -17.04 3.16 -7.45
CA ASP A 180 -18.31 3.82 -7.72
C ASP A 180 -18.86 4.51 -6.46
N LEU A 181 -18.97 5.85 -6.51
CA LEU A 181 -19.27 6.66 -5.35
C LEU A 181 -20.71 6.47 -4.86
N GLU A 182 -21.65 6.17 -5.76
CA GLU A 182 -23.03 5.87 -5.38
C GLU A 182 -23.06 4.60 -4.53
N ARG A 183 -22.39 3.53 -4.98
CA ARG A 183 -22.24 2.30 -4.19
C ARG A 183 -21.55 2.55 -2.87
N VAL A 184 -20.43 3.29 -2.86
CA VAL A 184 -19.72 3.64 -1.62
C VAL A 184 -20.64 4.37 -0.63
N ASN A 185 -21.48 5.30 -1.09
CA ASN A 185 -22.42 6.01 -0.23
C ASN A 185 -23.48 5.10 0.40
N HIS A 186 -23.87 4.02 -0.27
CA HIS A 186 -24.71 2.98 0.33
C HIS A 186 -23.92 2.13 1.34
N VAL A 187 -22.70 1.72 1.01
CA VAL A 187 -21.85 0.93 1.92
C VAL A 187 -21.55 1.69 3.22
N ARG A 188 -21.27 2.99 3.15
CA ARG A 188 -21.02 3.84 4.34
C ARG A 188 -22.21 3.95 5.30
N LYS A 189 -23.42 3.55 4.88
CA LYS A 189 -24.61 3.47 5.76
C LYS A 189 -24.69 2.12 6.49
N LEU A 190 -23.94 1.12 6.04
CA LEU A 190 -23.97 -0.25 6.55
C LEU A 190 -22.76 -0.58 7.44
N PHE A 191 -21.64 0.11 7.23
CA PHE A 191 -20.39 -0.15 7.94
C PHE A 191 -19.86 1.10 8.61
N ASP A 192 -19.28 0.94 9.79
CA ASP A 192 -18.67 2.03 10.55
C ASP A 192 -17.39 2.52 9.88
N LEU A 193 -17.19 3.84 9.90
CA LEU A 193 -15.97 4.48 9.41
C LEU A 193 -14.88 4.40 10.48
N VAL A 194 -13.79 3.71 10.18
CA VAL A 194 -12.60 3.66 11.04
C VAL A 194 -11.48 4.50 10.44
N HIS A 195 -10.88 5.35 11.27
CA HIS A 195 -9.66 6.09 10.94
C HIS A 195 -8.47 5.27 11.45
N LEU A 196 -7.57 4.89 10.54
CA LEU A 196 -6.36 4.14 10.86
C LEU A 196 -5.25 5.10 11.33
N GLU A 197 -5.32 5.48 12.60
CA GLU A 197 -4.28 6.27 13.26
C GLU A 197 -3.12 5.35 13.68
N LEU A 198 -1.93 5.62 13.14
CA LEU A 198 -0.74 4.77 13.21
C LEU A 198 0.46 5.61 13.66
N ASP A 199 1.26 5.10 14.59
CA ASP A 199 2.57 5.68 14.89
C ASP A 199 3.62 5.18 13.88
N GLU A 200 4.79 5.83 13.85
CA GLU A 200 5.89 5.41 13.00
C GLU A 200 6.30 3.96 13.31
N GLY A 201 6.39 3.11 12.28
CA GLY A 201 6.70 1.69 12.43
C GLY A 201 5.50 0.79 12.71
N ASP A 202 4.30 1.34 12.95
CA ASP A 202 3.05 0.57 12.93
C ASP A 202 2.66 0.20 11.51
N ALA A 203 1.98 -0.93 11.35
CA ALA A 203 1.48 -1.37 10.06
C ALA A 203 0.05 -1.89 10.10
N CYS A 204 -0.65 -1.75 8.97
CA CYS A 204 -1.95 -2.35 8.72
C CYS A 204 -1.86 -3.32 7.53
N TYR A 205 -2.25 -4.56 7.74
CA TYR A 205 -2.39 -5.59 6.72
C TYR A 205 -3.86 -5.59 6.33
N PHE A 206 -4.18 -5.40 5.05
CA PHE A 206 -5.57 -5.32 4.63
C PHE A 206 -5.82 -6.01 3.29
N HIS A 207 -7.00 -6.61 3.19
CA HIS A 207 -7.45 -7.34 2.01
C HIS A 207 -7.68 -6.39 0.83
N SER A 208 -7.38 -6.84 -0.39
CA SER A 208 -7.46 -6.03 -1.62
C SER A 208 -8.84 -5.42 -1.93
N ASN A 209 -9.92 -6.06 -1.44
CA ASN A 209 -11.30 -5.57 -1.52
C ASN A 209 -11.74 -4.69 -0.35
N LEU A 210 -10.93 -4.46 0.68
CA LEU A 210 -11.35 -3.55 1.76
C LEU A 210 -11.52 -2.15 1.19
N LEU A 211 -12.71 -1.56 1.32
CA LEU A 211 -12.92 -0.18 0.90
C LEU A 211 -12.14 0.77 1.81
N HIS A 212 -11.32 1.60 1.18
CA HIS A 212 -10.50 2.56 1.88
C HIS A 212 -10.29 3.84 1.07
N CYS A 213 -9.95 4.91 1.79
CA CYS A 213 -9.59 6.22 1.22
C CYS A 213 -8.58 6.92 2.14
N SER A 214 -8.14 8.12 1.80
CA SER A 214 -7.45 8.98 2.78
C SER A 214 -7.69 10.45 2.50
N SER A 215 -7.92 11.24 3.55
CA SER A 215 -8.12 12.68 3.43
C SER A 215 -6.86 13.43 3.04
N GLN A 216 -7.01 14.67 2.60
CA GLN A 216 -5.89 15.59 2.37
C GLN A 216 -5.08 15.79 3.65
N ASN A 217 -3.79 16.07 3.49
CA ASN A 217 -2.97 16.56 4.58
C ASN A 217 -3.18 18.08 4.69
N ASN A 218 -3.83 18.49 5.79
CA ASN A 218 -4.08 19.89 6.12
C ASN A 218 -3.25 20.37 7.32
N SER A 219 -2.29 19.55 7.76
CA SER A 219 -1.46 19.81 8.94
C SER A 219 -0.06 20.33 8.56
N ALA A 220 0.68 20.77 9.57
CA ALA A 220 2.09 21.14 9.46
C ALA A 220 3.04 19.92 9.40
N ARG A 221 2.55 18.69 9.61
CA ARG A 221 3.37 17.47 9.61
C ARG A 221 3.21 16.76 8.28
N ARG A 222 4.29 16.27 7.69
CA ARG A 222 4.20 15.36 6.54
C ARG A 222 3.63 14.01 6.99
N ARG A 223 3.18 13.21 6.03
CA ARG A 223 2.75 11.83 6.25
C ARG A 223 3.19 10.94 5.11
N TRP A 224 4.27 10.20 5.31
CA TRP A 224 4.73 9.20 4.36
C TRP A 224 4.35 7.78 4.79
N ALA A 225 4.12 6.92 3.81
CA ALA A 225 3.86 5.50 4.02
C ALA A 225 4.46 4.66 2.90
N ILE A 226 4.93 3.45 3.24
CA ILE A 226 5.22 2.41 2.26
C ILE A 226 4.06 1.44 2.25
N VAL A 227 3.55 1.15 1.06
CA VAL A 227 2.57 0.08 0.87
C VAL A 227 3.18 -1.00 -0.01
N THR A 228 3.13 -2.26 0.44
CA THR A 228 3.55 -3.41 -0.35
C THR A 228 2.37 -4.33 -0.60
N ALA A 229 2.03 -4.49 -1.88
CA ALA A 229 0.99 -5.41 -2.33
C ALA A 229 1.58 -6.80 -2.57
N PHE A 230 0.89 -7.80 -2.06
CA PHE A 230 1.18 -9.21 -2.25
C PHE A 230 0.04 -9.90 -2.96
N ASN A 231 0.39 -10.90 -3.75
CA ASN A 231 -0.56 -11.76 -4.45
C ASN A 231 -0.23 -13.22 -4.16
N ARG A 232 -1.24 -14.10 -4.10
CA ARG A 232 -1.00 -15.53 -3.97
C ARG A 232 -0.23 -16.08 -5.16
N ALA A 233 0.70 -16.99 -4.90
CA ALA A 233 1.49 -17.68 -5.94
C ALA A 233 0.62 -18.37 -7.01
N THR A 234 -0.61 -18.73 -6.65
CA THR A 234 -1.59 -19.39 -7.52
C THR A 234 -2.47 -18.43 -8.32
N ASN A 235 -2.25 -17.11 -8.25
CA ASN A 235 -3.14 -16.09 -8.80
C ASN A 235 -2.42 -15.13 -9.78
N ASN A 236 -1.64 -15.68 -10.72
CA ASN A 236 -1.00 -14.87 -11.75
C ASN A 236 -2.02 -14.05 -12.55
N PRO A 237 -1.67 -12.81 -12.94
CA PRO A 237 -2.50 -12.04 -13.85
C PRO A 237 -2.50 -12.64 -15.26
N VAL A 238 -3.60 -12.47 -15.99
CA VAL A 238 -3.78 -12.98 -17.36
C VAL A 238 -3.92 -11.86 -18.40
N PRO A 239 -3.49 -12.09 -19.66
CA PRO A 239 -2.69 -13.22 -20.10
C PRO A 239 -1.26 -13.14 -19.54
N GLU A 240 -0.64 -14.28 -19.23
CA GLU A 240 0.71 -14.28 -18.62
C GLU A 240 1.79 -13.82 -19.61
N GLU A 241 1.65 -14.14 -20.89
CA GLU A 241 2.64 -13.81 -21.91
C GLU A 241 2.79 -12.30 -22.07
N SER A 242 4.02 -11.80 -21.86
CA SER A 242 4.34 -10.37 -21.94
C SER A 242 3.49 -9.48 -21.01
N HIS A 243 3.03 -10.03 -19.88
CA HIS A 243 2.20 -9.28 -18.94
C HIS A 243 2.97 -8.08 -18.34
N PRO A 244 2.41 -6.86 -18.34
CA PRO A 244 3.09 -5.67 -17.86
C PRO A 244 3.20 -5.61 -16.32
N TRP A 245 2.48 -6.44 -15.58
CA TRP A 245 2.61 -6.56 -14.13
C TRP A 245 3.27 -7.86 -13.71
N PRO A 246 3.89 -7.91 -12.51
CA PRO A 246 4.61 -9.09 -12.06
C PRO A 246 3.80 -10.36 -12.09
N LEU A 247 4.39 -11.37 -12.71
CA LEU A 247 4.05 -12.76 -12.51
C LEU A 247 4.74 -13.28 -11.25
N TYR A 248 4.31 -14.45 -10.81
CA TYR A 248 4.87 -15.16 -9.69
C TYR A 248 6.40 -15.26 -9.82
N THR A 249 7.07 -14.63 -8.86
CA THR A 249 8.49 -14.81 -8.57
C THR A 249 8.59 -15.14 -7.09
N PRO A 250 9.18 -16.29 -6.71
CA PRO A 250 9.33 -16.64 -5.30
C PRO A 250 10.05 -15.53 -4.53
N ILE A 251 9.52 -15.17 -3.35
CA ILE A 251 10.19 -14.23 -2.46
C ILE A 251 11.34 -14.97 -1.79
N GLN A 252 12.57 -14.49 -1.97
CA GLN A 252 13.67 -14.89 -1.10
C GLN A 252 13.46 -14.24 0.28
N MET A 253 12.82 -15.00 1.16
CA MET A 253 12.47 -14.57 2.52
C MET A 253 13.71 -14.21 3.32
N MET A 254 13.62 -13.13 4.08
CA MET A 254 14.70 -12.55 4.85
C MET A 254 14.33 -12.54 6.35
N PRO A 255 15.30 -12.70 7.27
CA PRO A 255 15.07 -12.52 8.69
C PRO A 255 14.54 -11.12 9.01
N ASN A 256 13.82 -10.98 10.12
CA ASN A 256 13.22 -9.70 10.52
C ASN A 256 14.23 -8.57 10.75
N ASP A 257 15.50 -8.89 11.02
CA ASP A 257 16.58 -7.91 11.19
C ASP A 257 17.28 -7.53 9.87
N ALA A 258 16.83 -8.06 8.72
CA ALA A 258 17.48 -7.84 7.43
C ALA A 258 17.48 -6.36 7.00
N LEU A 259 16.43 -5.61 7.36
CA LEU A 259 16.39 -4.17 7.11
C LEU A 259 17.54 -3.43 7.81
N LEU A 260 17.83 -3.79 9.07
CA LEU A 260 18.95 -3.20 9.82
C LEU A 260 20.30 -3.56 9.21
N LYS A 261 20.45 -4.79 8.71
CA LYS A 261 21.69 -5.29 8.10
C LYS A 261 21.92 -4.82 6.67
N CYS A 262 20.89 -4.35 5.97
CA CYS A 262 21.01 -3.92 4.58
C CYS A 262 21.83 -2.62 4.47
N GLU A 263 22.96 -2.66 3.77
CA GLU A 263 23.83 -1.48 3.57
C GLU A 263 23.53 -0.74 2.27
N ASN A 264 22.70 -1.31 1.39
CA ASN A 264 22.35 -0.73 0.11
C ASN A 264 21.18 0.25 0.23
N PHE A 265 21.44 1.55 0.02
CA PHE A 265 20.42 2.59 0.03
C PHE A 265 20.04 3.11 -1.36
N THR A 266 20.94 3.00 -2.33
CA THR A 266 20.86 3.77 -3.60
C THR A 266 21.01 2.92 -4.85
N ASP A 267 21.49 1.68 -4.74
CA ASP A 267 21.45 0.74 -5.85
C ASP A 267 20.03 0.15 -5.97
N LEU A 268 19.25 0.78 -6.85
CA LEU A 268 17.86 0.43 -7.15
C LEU A 268 17.75 -0.65 -8.24
N SER A 269 18.86 -1.33 -8.58
CA SER A 269 18.87 -2.40 -9.57
C SER A 269 17.82 -3.47 -9.27
N GLY A 270 17.12 -3.91 -10.30
CA GLY A 270 16.04 -4.86 -10.19
C GLY A 270 14.68 -4.25 -9.82
N LYS A 271 14.58 -2.97 -9.45
CA LYS A 271 13.28 -2.29 -9.39
C LYS A 271 12.81 -1.90 -10.78
N ALA A 272 11.56 -2.22 -11.10
CA ALA A 272 10.87 -1.73 -12.29
C ALA A 272 9.87 -0.64 -11.90
N PHE A 273 10.30 0.62 -11.93
CA PHE A 273 9.45 1.77 -11.63
C PHE A 273 8.32 1.90 -12.66
N VAL A 274 7.16 2.37 -12.20
CA VAL A 274 6.01 2.67 -13.05
C VAL A 274 6.17 4.07 -13.62
N ASP A 275 6.01 4.19 -14.93
CA ASP A 275 5.94 5.48 -15.61
C ASP A 275 4.46 5.91 -15.72
N PRO A 276 4.04 7.01 -15.06
CA PRO A 276 2.66 7.47 -15.07
C PRO A 276 2.16 7.87 -16.46
N THR A 277 3.05 8.15 -17.42
CA THR A 277 2.66 8.48 -18.79
C THR A 277 2.20 7.26 -19.59
N THR A 278 2.51 6.06 -19.09
CA THR A 278 2.19 4.78 -19.74
C THR A 278 1.22 3.91 -18.94
N ASP A 279 1.03 4.21 -17.64
CA ASP A 279 0.12 3.45 -16.78
C ASP A 279 -1.35 3.83 -17.06
N LYS A 280 -2.15 2.86 -17.50
CA LYS A 280 -3.58 3.05 -17.80
C LYS A 280 -4.43 3.42 -16.58
N ASN A 281 -3.94 3.15 -15.37
CA ASN A 281 -4.57 3.52 -14.12
C ASN A 281 -4.27 4.98 -13.72
N VAL A 282 -3.29 5.62 -14.38
CA VAL A 282 -2.89 7.00 -14.17
C VAL A 282 -3.11 7.76 -15.48
N LYS A 283 -4.21 8.50 -15.60
CA LYS A 283 -4.34 9.50 -16.67
C LYS A 283 -3.89 10.85 -16.14
N THR A 284 -2.67 11.24 -16.44
CA THR A 284 -2.31 12.66 -16.40
C THR A 284 -2.97 13.33 -17.61
N ASP A 285 -3.62 14.47 -17.41
CA ASP A 285 -4.22 15.23 -18.50
C ASP A 285 -3.12 15.59 -19.52
N PRO A 286 -3.22 15.17 -20.80
CA PRO A 286 -2.22 15.48 -21.83
C PRO A 286 -1.93 16.98 -21.99
N MET A 287 -2.87 17.86 -21.60
CA MET A 287 -2.73 19.32 -21.70
C MET A 287 -1.76 19.94 -20.68
N VAL A 288 -1.33 19.21 -19.64
CA VAL A 288 -0.38 19.74 -18.64
C VAL A 288 1.08 19.61 -19.12
N ASN A 289 1.35 18.71 -20.08
CA ASN A 289 2.71 18.48 -20.60
C ASN A 289 3.17 19.48 -21.67
N SER A 290 2.30 20.41 -22.13
CA SER A 290 2.68 21.43 -23.13
C SER A 290 3.28 22.71 -22.54
N LEU A 291 3.46 22.80 -21.22
CA LEU A 291 4.02 23.98 -20.55
C LEU A 291 5.43 23.76 -19.95
N GLN A 292 6.09 22.65 -20.26
CA GLN A 292 7.48 22.38 -19.84
C GLN A 292 8.41 21.96 -21.00
N LYS A 293 8.22 22.55 -22.18
CA LYS A 293 9.27 22.58 -23.22
C LYS A 293 9.79 23.99 -23.39
#